data_AF-A0A842RW91-F1
#
_entry.id   AF-A0A842RW91-F1
#
_cell.length_a   1.000
_cell.length_b   1.000
_cell.length_c   1.000
_cell.angle_alpha   90.00
_cell.angle_beta   90.00
_cell.angle_gamma   90.00
#
_symmetry.space_group_name_H-M   'P 1'
#
loop_
_entity.id
_entity.type
_entity.pdbx_description
1 polymer ?
#
loop_
_entity_poly.entity_id
_entity_poly.type
_entity_poly.pdbx_seq_one_letter_code
_entity_poly.pdbx_strand_id
1 'polypeptide(L)'
;MIGKRMSEEQRSLESSYKSFDKIVKISLIAGIIIVSGFIIYYIFTPEPPYHSFFILNEEEQMDNYPTNATVGQNVSFYLGVGNFLEKDLTFRFKILKGDENTTITSSGALNAVLNYTSANYTIQNSFTWISEKLTISFYEAGSRIIIAELYEITSQTSEKFLNILDLEMNISTT
;
A
#
# COMPACT_ATOMS: atom_id res chain seq x y z
N MET A 1 33.88 -45.37 -50.15
CA MET A 1 32.81 -45.22 -49.13
C MET A 1 32.92 -43.97 -48.25
N ILE A 2 34.11 -43.38 -48.07
CA ILE A 2 34.34 -42.24 -47.15
C ILE A 2 33.73 -40.91 -47.65
N GLY A 3 33.79 -40.62 -48.95
CA GLY A 3 33.24 -39.36 -49.51
C GLY A 3 31.71 -39.24 -49.48
N LYS A 4 30.97 -40.36 -49.46
CA LYS A 4 29.51 -40.35 -49.38
C LYS A 4 29.02 -40.03 -47.95
N ARG A 5 29.72 -40.54 -46.93
CA ARG A 5 29.42 -40.24 -45.51
C ARG A 5 29.65 -38.76 -45.16
N MET A 6 30.75 -38.15 -45.61
CA MET A 6 31.00 -36.71 -45.39
C MET A 6 29.93 -35.80 -46.01
N SER A 7 29.40 -36.17 -47.19
CA SER A 7 28.37 -35.38 -47.86
C SER A 7 26.99 -35.46 -47.16
N GLU A 8 26.67 -36.60 -46.53
CA GLU A 8 25.43 -36.78 -45.78
C GLU A 8 25.48 -36.03 -44.44
N GLU A 9 26.64 -36.04 -43.76
CA GLU A 9 26.86 -35.33 -42.49
C GLU A 9 26.76 -33.81 -42.67
N GLN A 10 27.40 -33.24 -43.70
CA GLN A 10 27.28 -31.81 -44.03
C GLN A 10 25.84 -31.38 -44.33
N ARG A 11 25.07 -32.20 -45.07
CA ARG A 11 23.65 -31.92 -45.35
C ARG A 11 22.78 -31.95 -44.09
N SER A 12 23.07 -32.87 -43.17
CA SER A 12 22.34 -32.98 -41.90
C SER A 12 22.57 -31.76 -41.01
N LEU A 13 23.82 -31.29 -40.92
CA LEU A 13 24.23 -30.08 -40.18
C LEU A 13 23.56 -28.83 -40.75
N GLU A 14 23.57 -28.67 -42.08
CA GLU A 14 22.95 -27.53 -42.74
C GLU A 14 21.42 -27.51 -42.53
N SER A 15 20.76 -28.67 -42.53
CA SER A 15 19.32 -28.77 -42.21
C SER A 15 19.01 -28.45 -40.75
N SER A 16 19.90 -28.86 -39.82
CA SER A 16 19.76 -28.60 -38.39
C SER A 16 19.89 -27.11 -38.09
N TYR A 17 20.87 -26.44 -38.71
CA TYR A 17 21.03 -24.99 -38.61
C TYR A 17 19.82 -24.22 -39.16
N LYS A 18 19.26 -24.64 -40.31
CA LYS A 18 18.04 -24.02 -40.87
C LYS A 18 16.83 -24.21 -39.96
N SER A 19 16.67 -25.40 -39.37
CA SER A 19 15.59 -25.67 -38.41
C SER A 19 15.76 -24.87 -37.12
N PHE A 20 16.99 -24.76 -36.61
CA PHE A 20 17.31 -23.96 -35.44
C PHE A 20 17.03 -22.46 -35.67
N ASP A 21 17.51 -21.89 -36.77
CA ASP A 21 17.23 -20.50 -37.16
C ASP A 21 15.72 -20.23 -37.26
N LYS A 22 14.97 -21.16 -37.84
CA LYS A 22 13.51 -21.07 -37.93
C LYS A 22 12.84 -21.08 -36.55
N ILE A 23 13.27 -21.96 -35.64
CA ILE A 23 12.74 -22.03 -34.27
C ILE A 23 13.07 -20.74 -33.50
N VAL A 24 14.30 -20.23 -33.60
CA VAL A 24 14.71 -18.99 -32.95
C VAL A 24 13.87 -17.81 -33.46
N LYS A 25 13.67 -17.69 -34.78
CA LYS A 25 12.82 -16.63 -35.35
C LYS A 25 11.37 -16.73 -34.89
N ILE A 26 10.79 -17.93 -34.88
CA ILE A 26 9.42 -18.14 -34.39
C ILE A 26 9.32 -17.78 -32.90
N SER A 27 10.30 -18.20 -32.10
CA SER A 27 10.34 -17.92 -30.66
C SER A 27 10.46 -16.42 -30.39
N LEU A 28 11.28 -15.71 -31.17
CA LEU A 28 11.42 -14.26 -31.09
C LEU A 28 10.10 -13.56 -31.42
N ILE A 29 9.43 -13.95 -32.51
CA ILE A 29 8.13 -13.37 -32.90
C ILE A 29 7.08 -13.64 -31.83
N ALA A 30 7.01 -14.87 -31.30
CA ALA A 30 6.08 -15.22 -30.23
C ALA A 30 6.35 -14.41 -28.96
N GLY A 31 7.62 -14.22 -28.59
CA GLY A 31 8.02 -13.38 -27.45
C GLY A 31 7.59 -11.93 -27.63
N ILE A 32 7.80 -11.35 -28.82
CA ILE A 32 7.35 -9.98 -29.14
C ILE A 32 5.82 -9.89 -29.01
N ILE A 33 5.07 -10.83 -29.59
CA ILE A 33 3.60 -10.84 -29.53
C ILE A 33 3.10 -10.91 -28.07
N ILE A 34 3.71 -11.76 -27.24
CA ILE A 34 3.32 -11.91 -25.83
C ILE A 34 3.59 -10.60 -25.07
N VAL A 35 4.80 -10.04 -25.19
CA VAL A 35 5.17 -8.79 -24.48
C VAL A 35 4.31 -7.62 -24.96
N SER A 36 4.07 -7.49 -26.27
CA SER A 36 3.16 -6.48 -26.82
C SER A 36 1.74 -6.66 -26.30
N GLY A 37 1.26 -7.90 -26.18
CA GLY A 37 -0.03 -8.21 -25.59
C GLY A 37 -0.15 -7.73 -24.14
N PHE A 38 0.87 -7.96 -23.32
CA PHE A 38 0.90 -7.47 -21.93
C PHE A 38 0.94 -5.94 -21.85
N ILE A 39 1.71 -5.27 -22.72
CA ILE A 39 1.76 -3.80 -22.76
C ILE A 39 0.39 -3.22 -23.14
N ILE A 40 -0.26 -3.76 -24.18
CA ILE A 40 -1.60 -3.35 -24.58
C ILE A 40 -2.58 -3.59 -23.42
N TYR A 41 -2.57 -4.78 -22.84
CA TYR A 41 -3.43 -5.12 -21.70
C TYR A 41 -3.27 -4.12 -20.55
N TYR A 42 -2.04 -3.76 -20.18
CA TYR A 42 -1.76 -2.78 -19.12
C TYR A 42 -2.28 -1.38 -19.46
N ILE A 43 -2.15 -0.92 -20.71
CA ILE A 43 -2.65 0.39 -21.13
C ILE A 43 -4.19 0.45 -21.08
N PHE A 44 -4.87 -0.65 -21.41
CA PHE A 44 -6.33 -0.70 -21.48
C PHE A 44 -7.02 -1.17 -20.19
N THR A 45 -6.25 -1.59 -19.19
CA THR A 45 -6.78 -2.03 -17.88
C THR A 45 -6.38 -0.98 -16.84
N PRO A 46 -7.17 0.09 -16.65
CA PRO A 46 -6.87 1.09 -15.63
C PRO A 46 -6.83 0.43 -14.24
N GLU A 47 -6.03 0.99 -13.34
CA GLU A 47 -5.99 0.54 -11.96
C GLU A 47 -7.38 0.66 -11.32
N PRO A 48 -7.82 -0.34 -10.55
CA PRO A 48 -9.10 -0.26 -9.86
C PRO A 48 -9.08 0.92 -8.87
N PRO A 49 -10.19 1.64 -8.69
CA PRO A 49 -10.24 2.79 -7.80
C PRO A 49 -9.85 2.41 -6.36
N TYR A 50 -8.99 3.20 -5.73
CA TYR A 50 -8.50 2.93 -4.38
C TYR A 50 -8.32 4.20 -3.56
N HIS A 51 -8.12 4.05 -2.26
CA HIS A 51 -7.66 5.13 -1.39
C HIS A 51 -6.37 4.68 -0.72
N SER A 52 -5.47 5.61 -0.45
CA SER A 52 -4.32 5.37 0.42
C SER A 52 -4.59 5.99 1.78
N PHE A 53 -4.15 5.30 2.83
CA PHE A 53 -4.17 5.80 4.19
C PHE A 53 -2.85 5.42 4.82
N PHE A 54 -2.13 6.38 5.38
CA PHE A 54 -0.78 6.15 5.92
C PHE A 54 -0.46 7.06 7.10
N ILE A 55 0.51 6.65 7.91
CA ILE A 55 1.07 7.41 9.02
C ILE A 55 2.49 7.83 8.65
N LEU A 56 2.89 9.05 8.99
CA LEU A 56 4.28 9.50 8.93
C LEU A 56 4.79 9.81 10.34
N ASN A 57 6.08 9.58 10.56
CA ASN A 57 6.76 9.93 11.80
C ASN A 57 6.89 11.46 11.98
N GLU A 58 7.54 11.90 13.06
CA GLU A 58 7.73 13.33 13.35
C GLU A 58 8.53 14.11 12.28
N GLU A 59 9.31 13.41 11.46
CA GLU A 59 10.12 13.93 10.36
C GLU A 59 9.44 13.78 8.98
N GLU A 60 8.13 13.46 8.96
CA GLU A 60 7.34 13.23 7.74
C GLU A 60 7.80 12.03 6.88
N GLN A 61 8.38 11.01 7.52
CA GLN A 61 8.85 9.78 6.87
C GLN A 61 8.00 8.56 7.22
N MET A 62 8.01 7.55 6.35
CA MET A 62 7.28 6.28 6.52
C MET A 62 8.08 5.20 7.27
N ASP A 63 9.19 5.57 7.90
CA ASP A 63 10.06 4.67 8.66
C ASP A 63 10.37 5.24 10.05
N ASN A 64 11.10 4.47 10.86
CA ASN A 64 11.57 4.90 12.19
C ASN A 64 10.46 5.43 13.11
N TYR A 65 9.28 4.81 13.06
CA TYR A 65 8.19 5.18 13.96
C TYR A 65 8.59 4.98 15.43
N PRO A 66 8.17 5.87 16.34
CA PRO A 66 8.47 5.75 17.75
C PRO A 66 7.78 4.50 18.32
N THR A 67 8.58 3.57 18.83
CA THR A 67 8.10 2.33 19.48
C THR A 67 8.21 2.38 21.00
N ASN A 68 8.82 3.43 21.55
CA ASN A 68 9.02 3.62 22.99
C ASN A 68 8.79 5.08 23.37
N ALA A 69 8.17 5.30 24.51
CA ALA A 69 8.03 6.63 25.12
C ALA A 69 7.99 6.51 26.66
N THR A 70 8.17 7.62 27.36
CA THR A 70 7.92 7.69 28.81
C THR A 70 6.51 8.16 29.11
N VAL A 71 6.01 7.87 30.31
CA VAL A 71 4.72 8.37 30.79
C VAL A 71 4.64 9.90 30.64
N GLY A 72 3.61 10.38 29.96
CA GLY A 72 3.37 11.79 29.71
C GLY A 72 4.17 12.40 28.55
N GLN A 73 5.09 11.66 27.93
CA GLN A 73 5.80 12.12 26.74
C GLN A 73 4.84 12.22 25.55
N ASN A 74 4.98 13.31 24.79
CA ASN A 74 4.25 13.47 23.54
C ASN A 74 4.91 12.66 22.43
N VAL A 75 4.11 11.87 21.75
CA VAL A 75 4.45 11.19 20.50
C VAL A 75 3.80 11.96 19.36
N SER A 76 4.62 12.40 18.42
CA SER A 76 4.18 13.21 17.27
C SER A 76 4.18 12.40 15.98
N PHE A 77 3.17 12.62 15.14
CA PHE A 77 3.03 11.95 13.85
C PHE A 77 2.11 12.76 12.92
N TYR A 78 2.04 12.34 11.66
CA TYR A 78 1.12 12.89 10.66
C TYR A 78 0.28 11.78 10.07
N LEU A 79 -0.93 12.11 9.61
CA LEU A 79 -1.79 11.20 8.88
C LEU A 79 -1.95 11.69 7.44
N GLY A 80 -1.89 10.76 6.49
CA GLY A 80 -2.10 11.06 5.09
C GLY A 80 -3.21 10.23 4.47
N VAL A 81 -4.00 10.84 3.60
CA VAL A 81 -5.08 10.19 2.84
C VAL A 81 -4.95 10.57 1.37
N GLY A 82 -4.83 9.58 0.50
CA GLY A 82 -4.90 9.75 -0.95
C GLY A 82 -6.24 9.27 -1.49
N ASN A 83 -6.88 10.09 -2.33
CA ASN A 83 -8.15 9.75 -2.96
C ASN A 83 -7.95 9.41 -4.44
N PHE A 84 -8.03 8.13 -4.81
CA PHE A 84 -7.98 7.65 -6.20
C PHE A 84 -9.28 6.89 -6.54
N LEU A 85 -10.40 7.32 -5.96
CA LEU A 85 -11.72 6.67 -6.10
C LEU A 85 -12.55 7.22 -7.28
N GLU A 86 -11.93 7.93 -8.22
CA GLU A 86 -12.55 8.55 -9.42
C GLU A 86 -13.59 9.63 -9.14
N LYS A 87 -13.74 10.05 -7.88
CA LYS A 87 -14.64 11.13 -7.45
C LYS A 87 -14.04 11.89 -6.28
N ASP A 88 -14.44 13.15 -6.13
CA ASP A 88 -14.12 13.95 -4.95
C ASP A 88 -14.86 13.38 -3.74
N LEU A 89 -14.14 13.18 -2.63
CA LEU A 89 -14.66 12.54 -1.45
C LEU A 89 -14.35 13.33 -0.19
N THR A 90 -15.28 13.27 0.75
CA THR A 90 -15.09 13.88 2.06
C THR A 90 -14.70 12.81 3.05
N PHE A 91 -13.56 12.99 3.70
CA PHE A 91 -13.01 12.07 4.68
C PHE A 91 -13.02 12.68 6.07
N ARG A 92 -13.03 11.80 7.06
CA ARG A 92 -12.80 12.11 8.46
C ARG A 92 -11.95 11.00 9.06
N PHE A 93 -11.05 11.36 9.96
CA PHE A 93 -10.30 10.38 10.72
C PHE A 93 -10.54 10.53 12.22
N LYS A 94 -10.40 9.41 12.92
CA LYS A 94 -10.46 9.33 14.38
C LYS A 94 -9.15 8.76 14.88
N ILE A 95 -8.65 9.30 15.98
CA ILE A 95 -7.46 8.82 16.66
C ILE A 95 -7.90 8.27 18.00
N LEU A 96 -7.57 7.01 18.26
CA LEU A 96 -7.90 6.30 19.48
C LEU A 96 -6.63 5.85 20.20
N LYS A 97 -6.75 5.69 21.52
CA LYS A 97 -5.75 5.10 22.41
C LYS A 97 -6.20 3.69 22.77
N GLY A 98 -5.38 2.72 22.41
CA GLY A 98 -5.55 1.32 22.78
C GLY A 98 -4.50 0.85 23.78
N ASP A 99 -4.71 -0.37 24.25
CA ASP A 99 -3.86 -1.14 25.15
C ASP A 99 -3.93 -2.63 24.80
N GLU A 100 -3.39 -3.50 25.66
CA GLU A 100 -3.39 -4.96 25.48
C GLU A 100 -4.77 -5.61 25.31
N ASN A 101 -5.85 -4.94 25.73
CA ASN A 101 -7.23 -5.43 25.60
C ASN A 101 -7.91 -4.92 24.33
N THR A 102 -7.23 -4.08 23.55
CA THR A 102 -7.75 -3.52 22.31
C THR A 102 -7.68 -4.54 21.19
N THR A 103 -8.77 -4.65 20.43
CA THR A 103 -8.85 -5.56 19.27
C THR A 103 -9.12 -4.76 18.01
N ILE A 104 -8.25 -4.91 17.02
CA ILE A 104 -8.38 -4.30 15.69
C ILE A 104 -9.24 -5.19 14.81
N THR A 105 -10.31 -4.64 14.23
CA THR A 105 -11.23 -5.37 13.34
C THR A 105 -11.37 -4.68 11.99
N SER A 106 -11.98 -5.35 11.02
CA SER A 106 -12.30 -4.78 9.70
C SER A 106 -13.35 -3.68 9.73
N SER A 107 -13.89 -3.32 10.89
CA SER A 107 -14.90 -2.27 11.08
C SER A 107 -14.49 -1.21 12.12
N GLY A 108 -13.25 -1.25 12.60
CA GLY A 108 -12.74 -0.34 13.63
C GLY A 108 -12.12 -1.08 14.82
N ALA A 109 -11.59 -0.31 15.76
CA ALA A 109 -11.03 -0.80 17.01
C ALA A 109 -12.11 -0.99 18.08
N LEU A 110 -12.04 -2.11 18.79
CA LEU A 110 -12.85 -2.41 19.96
C LEU A 110 -12.01 -2.23 21.22
N ASN A 111 -12.64 -1.74 22.30
CA ASN A 111 -11.98 -1.44 23.58
C ASN A 111 -10.89 -0.36 23.52
N ALA A 112 -10.87 0.46 22.46
CA ALA A 112 -10.02 1.65 22.38
C ALA A 112 -10.79 2.90 22.83
N VAL A 113 -10.07 3.87 23.38
CA VAL A 113 -10.64 5.15 23.84
C VAL A 113 -10.40 6.22 22.78
N LEU A 114 -11.49 6.85 22.30
CA LEU A 114 -11.38 7.98 21.37
C LEU A 114 -10.62 9.14 22.01
N ASN A 115 -9.56 9.59 21.35
CA ASN A 115 -8.74 10.73 21.78
C ASN A 115 -9.02 11.98 20.95
N TYR A 116 -9.21 11.83 19.64
CA TYR A 116 -9.40 12.95 18.73
C TYR A 116 -10.27 12.55 17.53
N THR A 117 -11.10 13.49 17.07
CA THR A 117 -11.84 13.38 15.81
C THR A 117 -11.52 14.59 14.96
N SER A 118 -11.18 14.36 13.70
CA SER A 118 -10.84 15.42 12.78
C SER A 118 -12.06 16.21 12.29
N ALA A 119 -11.81 17.38 11.71
CA ALA A 119 -12.79 18.01 10.83
C ALA A 119 -13.02 17.16 9.57
N ASN A 120 -14.02 17.55 8.77
CA ASN A 120 -14.26 16.94 7.47
C ASN A 120 -13.34 17.57 6.43
N TYR A 121 -12.67 16.74 5.63
CA TYR A 121 -11.78 17.18 4.55
C TYR A 121 -12.24 16.62 3.22
N THR A 122 -12.59 17.50 2.28
CA THR A 122 -12.89 17.09 0.91
C THR A 122 -11.58 17.03 0.12
N ILE A 123 -11.23 15.82 -0.31
CA ILE A 123 -10.03 15.53 -1.09
C ILE A 123 -10.47 15.25 -2.53
N GLN A 124 -9.89 15.99 -3.47
CA GLN A 124 -10.19 15.82 -4.89
C GLN A 124 -9.68 14.47 -5.40
N ASN A 125 -10.29 13.94 -6.46
CA ASN A 125 -9.78 12.74 -7.11
C ASN A 125 -8.32 12.95 -7.58
N SER A 126 -7.47 11.94 -7.39
CA SER A 126 -6.03 11.93 -7.66
C SER A 126 -5.19 12.87 -6.79
N PHE A 127 -5.74 13.38 -5.68
CA PHE A 127 -4.99 14.19 -4.71
C PHE A 127 -4.74 13.42 -3.41
N THR A 128 -3.64 13.81 -2.77
CA THR A 128 -3.27 13.36 -1.42
C THR A 128 -3.29 14.55 -0.48
N TRP A 129 -3.85 14.36 0.70
CA TRP A 129 -3.84 15.30 1.81
C TRP A 129 -3.02 14.73 2.95
N ILE A 130 -2.27 15.59 3.64
CA ILE A 130 -1.51 15.26 4.85
C ILE A 130 -1.98 16.21 5.95
N SER A 131 -2.17 15.66 7.15
CA SER A 131 -2.61 16.42 8.32
C SER A 131 -1.56 17.41 8.77
N GLU A 132 -1.97 18.36 9.62
CA GLU A 132 -1.03 19.03 10.51
C GLU A 132 -0.40 18.02 11.49
N LYS A 133 0.67 18.41 12.16
CA LYS A 133 1.33 17.57 13.17
C LYS A 133 0.39 17.22 14.32
N LEU A 134 0.14 15.93 14.49
CA LEU A 134 -0.70 15.38 15.55
C LEU A 134 0.18 14.95 16.73
N THR A 135 -0.36 15.08 17.94
CA THR A 135 0.34 14.66 19.16
C THR A 135 -0.55 13.83 20.06
N ILE A 136 0.04 12.82 20.68
CA ILE A 136 -0.65 11.94 21.62
C ILE A 136 0.30 11.57 22.76
N SER A 137 -0.24 11.46 23.97
CA SER A 137 0.52 11.05 25.15
C SER A 137 -0.26 10.00 25.94
N PHE A 138 0.49 9.13 26.64
CA PHE A 138 -0.06 8.09 27.50
C PHE A 138 0.37 8.37 28.94
N TYR A 139 -0.60 8.29 29.87
CA TYR A 139 -0.38 8.59 31.29
C TYR A 139 -0.22 7.34 32.16
N GLU A 140 -0.18 6.18 31.53
CA GLU A 140 0.01 4.89 32.17
C GLU A 140 1.08 4.11 31.40
N ALA A 141 1.95 3.42 32.15
CA ALA A 141 2.96 2.55 31.58
C ALA A 141 2.34 1.29 30.94
N GLY A 142 3.15 0.54 30.19
CA GLY A 142 2.79 -0.72 29.55
C GLY A 142 2.70 -0.63 28.03
N SER A 143 2.25 -1.72 27.41
CA SER A 143 2.00 -1.78 25.97
C SER A 143 0.76 -0.95 25.62
N ARG A 144 0.92 -0.01 24.69
CA ARG A 144 -0.10 0.93 24.25
C ARG A 144 -0.13 0.96 22.73
N ILE A 145 -1.28 1.33 22.18
CA ILE A 145 -1.49 1.38 20.73
C ILE A 145 -2.06 2.74 20.38
N ILE A 146 -1.47 3.43 19.40
CA ILE A 146 -2.08 4.59 18.75
C ILE A 146 -2.82 4.05 17.54
N ILE A 147 -4.11 4.37 17.42
CA ILE A 147 -4.96 3.84 16.35
C ILE A 147 -5.53 5.00 15.56
N ALA A 148 -5.44 4.94 14.25
CA ALA A 148 -6.04 5.89 13.33
C ALA A 148 -7.09 5.17 12.47
N GLU A 149 -8.34 5.62 12.52
CA GLU A 149 -9.44 5.10 11.70
C GLU A 149 -9.82 6.12 10.64
N LEU A 150 -10.04 5.67 9.41
CA LEU A 150 -10.46 6.50 8.28
C LEU A 150 -11.91 6.19 7.90
N TYR A 151 -12.68 7.25 7.69
CA TYR A 151 -14.08 7.19 7.28
C TYR A 151 -14.35 8.06 6.05
N GLU A 152 -15.20 7.56 5.15
CA GLU A 152 -15.87 8.33 4.10
C GLU A 152 -17.16 8.93 4.66
N ILE A 153 -17.32 10.24 4.56
CA ILE A 153 -18.55 10.94 4.91
C ILE A 153 -19.50 10.86 3.71
N THR A 154 -20.52 10.02 3.84
CA THR A 154 -21.50 9.77 2.77
C THR A 154 -22.72 10.69 2.85
N SER A 155 -23.02 11.20 4.05
CA SER A 155 -24.03 12.24 4.28
C SER A 155 -23.72 12.98 5.60
N GLN A 156 -24.57 13.93 6.00
CA GLN A 156 -24.37 14.66 7.27
C GLN A 156 -24.43 13.75 8.51
N THR A 157 -25.11 12.60 8.43
CA THR A 157 -25.33 11.69 9.58
C THR A 157 -24.75 10.30 9.37
N SER A 158 -24.18 10.00 8.19
CA SER A 158 -23.63 8.70 7.86
C SER A 158 -22.16 8.78 7.46
N GLU A 159 -21.37 7.96 8.12
CA GLU A 159 -19.97 7.72 7.79
C GLU A 159 -19.76 6.23 7.51
N LYS A 160 -18.90 5.93 6.55
CA LYS A 160 -18.55 4.58 6.14
C LYS A 160 -17.11 4.33 6.55
N PHE A 161 -16.86 3.32 7.37
CA PHE A 161 -15.51 2.89 7.72
C PHE A 161 -14.78 2.42 6.45
N LEU A 162 -13.56 2.91 6.26
CA LEU A 162 -12.73 2.55 5.12
C LEU A 162 -11.50 1.75 5.54
N ASN A 163 -10.77 2.22 6.54
CA ASN A 163 -9.46 1.68 6.87
C ASN A 163 -9.05 1.99 8.31
N ILE A 164 -8.10 1.23 8.83
CA ILE A 164 -7.51 1.41 10.15
C ILE A 164 -6.01 1.16 10.08
N LEU A 165 -5.26 2.00 10.79
CA LEU A 165 -3.83 1.88 10.98
C LEU A 165 -3.53 1.94 12.47
N ASP A 166 -2.48 1.27 12.88
CA ASP A 166 -2.06 1.23 14.27
C ASP A 166 -0.54 1.30 14.43
N LEU A 167 -0.12 1.91 15.54
CA LEU A 167 1.27 1.98 15.98
C LEU A 167 1.34 1.47 17.41
N GLU A 168 1.96 0.30 17.57
CA GLU A 168 2.26 -0.27 18.88
C GLU A 168 3.47 0.42 19.51
N MET A 169 3.36 0.69 20.81
CA MET A 169 4.40 1.35 21.59
C MET A 169 4.50 0.77 22.99
N ASN A 170 5.69 0.88 23.58
CA ASN A 170 5.91 0.57 24.98
C ASN A 170 6.12 1.86 25.79
N ILE A 171 5.29 2.05 26.82
CA ILE A 171 5.37 3.21 27.71
C ILE A 171 6.07 2.81 29.01
N SER A 172 7.20 3.45 29.29
CA SER A 172 8.00 3.21 30.50
C SER A 172 7.77 4.28 31.56
N THR A 173 7.90 3.90 32.84
CA THR A 173 8.06 4.86 33.93
C THR A 173 9.47 5.43 33.89
N THR A 174 9.60 6.75 34.01
CA THR A 174 10.87 7.50 33.99
C THR A 174 11.92 6.96 34.94
#